data_AF-A0A0F9L6Z9-F1
#
_entry.id   AF-A0A0F9L6Z9-F1
#
_cell.length_a   1.000
_cell.length_b   1.000
_cell.length_c   1.000
_cell.angle_alpha   90.00
_cell.angle_beta   90.00
_cell.angle_gamma   90.00
#
_symmetry.space_group_name_H-M   'P 1'
#
loop_
_entity.id
_entity.type
_entity.pdbx_description
1 polymer ?
#
loop_
_entity_poly.entity_id
_entity_poly.type
_entity_poly.pdbx_seq_one_letter_code
_entity_poly.pdbx_strand_id
1 'polypeptide(L)' 'MENTPVIKIDTDKPCKRCYKKGAVQPSGCCMSCILKMLESGEIKLPKINPKNSIG' A
#
# COMPACT_ATOMS: atom_id res chain seq x y z
N MET A 1 2.16 11.29 -20.76
CA MET A 1 2.68 10.03 -20.20
C MET A 1 2.11 9.90 -18.79
N GLU A 2 1.14 9.00 -18.60
CA GLU A 2 0.48 8.78 -17.31
C GLU A 2 1.45 8.12 -16.32
N ASN A 3 1.80 8.83 -15.25
CA ASN A 3 2.54 8.29 -14.11
C ASN A 3 1.57 7.52 -13.19
N THR A 4 0.94 6.46 -13.70
CA THR A 4 0.15 5.59 -12.82
C THR A 4 1.12 4.85 -11.90
N PRO A 5 1.06 5.05 -10.58
CA PRO A 5 1.98 4.38 -9.66
C PRO A 5 1.72 2.87 -9.74
N VAL A 6 2.61 2.15 -10.41
CA VAL A 6 2.52 0.69 -10.55
C VAL A 6 2.88 0.07 -9.21
N ILE A 7 1.87 -0.44 -8.52
CA ILE A 7 2.05 -1.27 -7.33
C ILE A 7 2.61 -2.63 -7.80
N LYS A 8 3.87 -2.91 -7.46
CA LYS A 8 4.51 -4.20 -7.79
C LYS A 8 4.38 -5.14 -6.60
N ILE A 9 3.93 -6.37 -6.86
CA ILE A 9 3.92 -7.44 -5.86
C ILE A 9 5.15 -8.31 -6.14
N ASP A 10 6.07 -8.34 -5.19
CA ASP A 10 7.26 -9.16 -5.23
C ASP A 10 6.98 -10.47 -4.48
N THR A 11 6.75 -11.53 -5.25
CA THR A 11 6.34 -12.85 -4.74
C THR A 11 7.47 -13.58 -4.02
N ASP A 12 8.71 -13.21 -4.25
CA ASP A 12 9.87 -13.84 -3.59
C ASP A 12 10.28 -13.07 -2.34
N LYS A 13 10.06 -11.76 -2.33
CA LYS A 13 10.39 -10.92 -1.19
C LYS A 13 9.44 -11.17 -0.01
N PRO A 14 9.97 -11.48 1.19
CA PRO A 14 9.15 -11.64 2.38
C PRO A 14 8.66 -10.29 2.91
N CYS A 15 7.44 -10.28 3.43
CA CYS A 15 6.87 -9.15 4.15
C CYS A 15 7.68 -8.83 5.40
N LYS A 16 8.04 -7.55 5.60
CA LYS A 16 8.78 -7.09 6.78
C LYS A 16 8.09 -7.34 8.13
N ARG A 17 6.76 -7.51 8.15
CA ARG A 17 5.96 -7.66 9.37
C ARG A 17 5.62 -9.11 9.69
N CYS A 18 5.22 -9.90 8.70
CA CYS A 18 4.79 -11.29 8.91
C CYS A 18 5.71 -12.35 8.27
N TYR A 19 6.77 -11.92 7.57
CA TYR A 19 7.75 -12.77 6.88
C TYR A 19 7.19 -13.69 5.78
N LYS A 20 5.89 -13.63 5.51
CA LYS A 20 5.27 -14.31 4.36
C LYS A 20 5.73 -13.70 3.05
N LYS A 21 5.96 -14.54 2.05
CA LYS A 21 6.22 -14.15 0.66
C LYS A 21 5.09 -13.27 0.08
N GLY A 22 5.42 -12.43 -0.89
CA GLY A 22 4.44 -11.51 -1.53
C GLY A 22 4.44 -10.12 -0.94
N ALA A 23 5.61 -9.51 -0.77
CA ALA A 23 5.71 -8.12 -0.33
C ALA A 23 5.35 -7.13 -1.45
N VAL A 24 4.53 -6.14 -1.13
CA VAL A 24 4.19 -5.04 -2.04
C VAL A 24 5.29 -4.01 -2.02
N GLN A 25 5.76 -3.55 -3.18
CA GLN A 25 6.72 -2.46 -3.29
C GLN A 25 6.00 -1.12 -3.53
N PRO A 26 6.49 -0.02 -2.94
CA PRO A 26 7.72 0.12 -2.14
C PRO A 26 7.57 -0.19 -0.64
N SER A 27 6.37 -0.48 -0.14
CA SER A 27 6.10 -0.58 1.30
C SER A 27 6.91 -1.70 1.99
N GLY A 28 7.20 -2.80 1.28
CA GLY A 28 7.86 -3.98 1.84
C GLY A 28 6.95 -4.83 2.73
N CYS A 29 5.65 -4.54 2.76
CA CYS A 29 4.64 -5.32 3.48
C CYS A 29 3.74 -6.07 2.50
N CYS A 30 3.27 -7.26 2.86
CA CYS A 30 2.23 -7.93 2.07
C CYS A 30 0.89 -7.20 2.21
N MET A 31 -0.01 -7.41 1.25
CA MET A 31 -1.33 -6.77 1.24
C MET A 31 -2.11 -6.96 2.55
N SER A 32 -2.07 -8.15 3.15
CA SER A 32 -2.76 -8.43 4.41
C SER A 32 -2.23 -7.58 5.57
N CYS A 33 -0.91 -7.37 5.65
CA CYS A 33 -0.34 -6.50 6.67
C CYS A 33 -0.67 -5.03 6.44
N ILE A 34 -0.69 -4.58 5.18
CA ILE A 34 -1.06 -3.19 4.84
C ILE A 34 -2.50 -2.91 5.25
N LEU A 35 -3.44 -3.82 4.95
CA LEU A 35 -4.84 -3.68 5.34
C LEU A 35 -5.00 -3.59 6.87
N LYS A 36 -4.34 -4.48 7.62
CA LYS A 36 -4.34 -4.41 9.09
C LYS A 36 -3.79 -3.10 9.64
N MET A 37 -2.80 -2.51 8.99
CA MET A 37 -2.23 -1.20 9.36
C MET A 37 -3.18 -0.05 9.08
N LEU A 38 -3.99 -0.16 8.03
CA LEU A 38 -5.06 0.80 7.74
C LEU A 38 -6.17 0.70 8.78
N GLU A 39 -6.58 -0.53 9.12
CA GLU A 39 -7.60 -0.81 10.14
C GLU A 39 -7.15 -0.38 11.55
N SER A 40 -5.88 -0.59 11.90
CA SER A 40 -5.32 -0.17 13.19
C SER A 40 -5.06 1.33 13.27
N GLY A 41 -5.11 2.06 12.14
CA GLY A 41 -4.76 3.48 12.07
C GLY A 41 -3.24 3.75 12.16
N GLU A 42 -2.39 2.72 12.10
CA GLU A 42 -0.93 2.86 11.98
C GLU A 42 -0.53 3.63 10.71
N ILE A 43 -1.30 3.46 9.63
CA ILE A 43 -1.16 4.21 8.38
C ILE A 43 -2.43 5.02 8.17
N LYS A 44 -2.29 6.34 8.08
CA LYS A 44 -3.40 7.23 7.70
C LYS A 44 -3.37 7.42 6.19
N LEU A 45 -4.47 7.07 5.52
CA LEU A 45 -4.66 7.49 4.14
C LEU A 45 -4.69 9.02 4.11
N PRO A 46 -4.05 9.65 3.11
CA PRO A 46 -4.21 11.09 2.93
C PRO A 46 -5.70 11.38 2.82
N LYS A 47 -6.19 12.33 3.61
CA LYS A 47 -7.57 12.81 3.48
C LYS A 47 -7.69 13.35 2.06
N ILE A 48 -8.41 12.64 1.20
CA ILE A 48 -8.77 13.13 -0.12
C ILE A 48 -9.69 14.31 0.15
N ASN A 49 -9.17 15.53 0.05
CA ASN A 49 -10.03 16.71 0.14
C ASN A 49 -10.91 16.72 -1.12
N PRO A 50 -12.24 16.60 -1.00
CA PRO A 50 -13.13 16.51 -2.15
C PRO A 50 -13.19 17.78 -3.02
N LYS A 51 -12.41 18.82 -2.71
CA LYS A 51 -12.39 20.10 -3.42
C LYS A 51 -11.68 20.09 -4.79
N ASN A 52 -11.07 18.97 -5.21
CA ASN A 52 -10.43 18.84 -6.53
C ASN A 52 -11.16 17.89 -7.50
N SER A 53 -12.44 17.59 -7.27
CA SER A 53 -13.30 17.02 -8.32
C SER A 53 -13.80 18.15 -9.21
N ILE A 54 -12.95 18.66 -10.09
CA ILE A 54 -13.38 19.47 -11.23
C ILE A 54 -14.00 18.50 -12.24
N GLY A 55 -15.32 18.59 -12.36
CA GLY A 55 -16.09 18.24 -13.54
C GLY A 55 -16.77 19.50 -14.06
#